data_AF-A0A349B056-F1
#
_entry.id   AF-A0A349B056-F1
#
_cell.length_a   1.000
_cell.length_b   1.000
_cell.length_c   1.000
_cell.angle_alpha   90.00
_cell.angle_beta   90.00
_cell.angle_gamma   90.00
#
_symmetry.space_group_name_H-M   'P 1'
#
loop_
_entity.id
_entity.type
_entity.pdbx_description
1 polymer ?
#
loop_
_entity_poly.entity_id
_entity_poly.type
_entity_poly.pdbx_seq_one_letter_code
_entity_poly.pdbx_strand_id
1 'polypeptide(L)'
;AGHTVIGCALAARAAAQLESSAGIPSSTIARLLIDLDTHREHGGLPERSVVVVDEAAMVDSRTMIRILDHAHAARAKVVLVGD
;
A
#
# COMPACT_ATOMS: atom_id res chain seq x y z
N ALA A 1 0.81 16.06 10.56
CA ALA A 1 0.07 15.11 11.41
C ALA A 1 -1.35 14.95 10.87
N GLY A 2 -1.92 13.75 10.92
CA GLY A 2 -3.28 13.48 10.41
C GLY A 2 -3.37 12.75 9.08
N HIS A 3 -2.38 11.92 8.74
CA HIS A 3 -2.47 10.96 7.64
C HIS A 3 -2.23 9.55 8.18
N THR A 4 -3.06 8.60 7.75
CA THR A 4 -2.85 7.18 8.03
C THR A 4 -1.86 6.63 7.02
N VAL A 5 -0.66 6.25 7.45
CA VAL A 5 0.35 5.70 6.56
C VAL A 5 0.26 4.17 6.58
N ILE A 6 0.18 3.57 5.40
CA ILE A 6 0.07 2.12 5.21
C ILE A 6 1.20 1.71 4.28
N GLY A 7 1.99 0.72 4.68
CA GLY A 7 3.08 0.17 3.88
C GLY A 7 2.69 -1.11 3.18
N CYS A 8 3.24 -1.32 2.00
CA CYS A 8 3.24 -2.63 1.37
C CYS A 8 4.50 -2.87 0.56
N ALA A 9 4.86 -4.14 0.42
CA ALA A 9 5.98 -4.56 -0.42
C ALA A 9 5.65 -5.87 -1.14
N LEU A 10 6.38 -6.18 -2.21
CA LEU A 10 6.18 -7.44 -2.94
C LEU A 10 6.50 -8.66 -2.06
N ALA A 11 7.59 -8.60 -1.31
CA ALA A 11 8.06 -9.68 -0.45
C ALA A 11 7.66 -9.46 1.02
N ALA A 12 7.25 -10.52 1.71
CA ALA A 12 6.91 -10.46 3.14
C ALA A 12 8.06 -9.97 4.01
N ARG A 13 9.30 -10.33 3.65
CA ARG A 13 10.51 -9.84 4.33
C ARG A 13 10.70 -8.34 4.18
N ALA A 14 10.48 -7.80 2.98
CA ALA A 14 10.57 -6.35 2.74
C ALA A 14 9.48 -5.60 3.51
N ALA A 15 8.25 -6.12 3.53
CA ALA A 15 7.17 -5.55 4.34
C ALA A 15 7.51 -5.52 5.85
N ALA A 16 8.04 -6.62 6.39
CA ALA A 16 8.48 -6.66 7.78
C ALA A 16 9.66 -5.70 8.08
N GLN A 17 10.56 -5.52 7.10
CA GLN A 17 11.66 -4.55 7.22
C GLN A 17 11.14 -3.11 7.19
N LEU A 18 10.21 -2.78 6.30
CA LEU A 18 9.55 -1.47 6.24
C LEU A 18 8.87 -1.14 7.58
N GLU A 19 8.17 -2.11 8.17
CA GLU A 19 7.53 -1.92 9.47
C GLU A 19 8.54 -1.71 10.60
N SER A 20 9.54 -2.59 10.70
CA SER A 20 10.52 -2.52 11.79
C SER A 20 11.46 -1.32 11.70
N SER A 21 11.77 -0.82 10.50
CA SER A 21 12.72 0.29 10.29
C SER A 21 12.04 1.66 10.26
N ALA A 22 10.85 1.77 9.66
CA ALA A 22 10.14 3.04 9.49
C ALA A 22 8.94 3.19 10.43
N GLY A 23 8.54 2.15 11.16
CA GLY A 23 7.36 2.16 12.03
C GLY A 23 6.05 2.25 11.25
N ILE A 24 6.06 1.91 9.95
CA ILE A 24 4.88 1.94 9.08
C ILE A 24 4.21 0.57 9.12
N PRO A 25 2.94 0.44 9.57
CA PRO A 25 2.21 -0.82 9.51
C PRO A 25 2.22 -1.36 8.08
N SER A 26 2.79 -2.55 7.88
CA SER A 26 3.11 -3.04 6.53
C SER A 26 2.65 -4.47 6.29
N SER A 27 2.26 -4.75 5.04
CA SER A 27 1.87 -6.09 4.61
C SER A 27 2.39 -6.39 3.20
N THR A 28 2.20 -7.60 2.69
CA THR A 28 2.48 -7.85 1.28
C THR A 28 1.47 -7.10 0.40
N ILE A 29 1.88 -6.69 -0.80
CA ILE A 29 0.96 -6.11 -1.80
C ILE A 29 -0.24 -7.02 -2.03
N ALA A 30 -0.01 -8.33 -2.10
CA ALA A 30 -1.07 -9.32 -2.26
C ALA A 30 -2.09 -9.26 -1.11
N ARG A 31 -1.62 -9.15 0.14
CA ARG A 31 -2.51 -9.05 1.30
C ARG A 31 -3.29 -7.74 1.30
N LEU A 32 -2.61 -6.62 1.07
CA LEU A 32 -3.24 -5.31 0.99
C LEU A 32 -4.35 -5.29 -0.08
N LEU A 33 -4.08 -5.82 -1.27
CA LEU A 33 -5.08 -5.87 -2.35
C LEU A 33 -6.28 -6.76 -2.01
N ILE A 34 -6.08 -7.89 -1.33
CA ILE A 34 -7.18 -8.73 -0.83
C ILE A 34 -8.07 -7.91 0.12
N ASP A 35 -7.45 -7.21 1.08
CA ASP A 35 -8.19 -6.41 2.07
C ASP A 35 -8.95 -5.26 1.37
N LEU A 36 -8.33 -4.58 0.40
CA LEU A 36 -8.96 -3.49 -0.37
C LEU A 36 -10.08 -3.96 -1.29
N ASP A 37 -9.91 -5.12 -1.96
CA ASP A 37 -10.92 -5.67 -2.86
C ASP A 37 -12.14 -6.18 -2.08
N THR A 38 -11.92 -6.77 -0.90
CA THR A 38 -12.99 -7.30 -0.05
C THR A 38 -13.85 -6.19 0.56
N HIS A 39 -13.27 -5.01 0.80
CA HIS A 39 -13.94 -3.89 1.47
C HIS A 39 -14.30 -2.71 0.56
N ARG A 40 -14.38 -2.93 -0.77
CA ARG A 40 -14.65 -1.88 -1.77
C ARG A 40 -15.85 -0.98 -1.45
N GLU A 41 -16.90 -1.50 -0.82
CA GLU A 41 -18.13 -0.74 -0.55
C GLU A 41 -18.16 -0.06 0.84
N HIS A 42 -17.36 -0.51 1.82
CA HIS A 42 -17.53 -0.11 3.23
C HIS A 42 -16.21 0.21 3.98
N GLY A 43 -15.04 0.01 3.39
CA GLY A 43 -13.79 0.08 4.15
C GLY A 43 -12.52 0.06 3.30
N GLY A 44 -12.54 0.72 2.15
CA GLY A 44 -11.31 1.02 1.40
C GLY A 44 -10.29 1.81 2.23
N LEU A 45 -9.18 2.21 1.61
CA LEU A 45 -8.15 3.01 2.27
C LEU A 45 -8.78 4.15 3.10
N PRO A 46 -8.38 4.34 4.38
CA PRO A 46 -8.95 5.38 5.23
C PRO A 46 -8.86 6.77 4.59
N GLU A 47 -9.75 7.68 4.97
CA GLU A 47 -9.60 9.08 4.55
C GLU A 47 -8.21 9.61 4.91
N ARG A 48 -7.64 10.43 4.02
CA ARG A 48 -6.31 11.04 4.20
C ARG A 48 -5.20 10.01 4.38
N SER A 49 -5.25 8.89 3.67
CA SER A 49 -4.21 7.87 3.72
C SER A 49 -3.02 8.16 2.79
N VAL A 50 -1.87 7.59 3.15
CA VAL A 50 -0.68 7.51 2.30
C VAL A 50 -0.30 6.04 2.18
N VAL A 51 -0.25 5.52 0.95
CA VAL A 51 0.22 4.16 0.66
C VAL A 51 1.68 4.24 0.23
N VAL A 52 2.57 3.59 0.99
CA VAL A 52 3.99 3.45 0.66
C VAL A 52 4.17 2.07 0.03
N VAL A 53 4.62 2.03 -1.22
CA VAL A 53 4.94 0.79 -1.94
C VAL A 53 6.45 0.67 -2.03
N ASP A 54 7.01 -0.27 -1.28
CA ASP A 54 8.44 -0.60 -1.31
C ASP A 54 8.72 -1.69 -2.36
N GLU A 55 9.96 -1.71 -2.88
CA GLU A 55 10.38 -2.53 -4.03
C GLU A 55 9.51 -2.28 -5.27
N ALA A 56 9.08 -1.03 -5.49
CA ALA A 56 8.09 -0.68 -6.51
C ALA A 56 8.56 -0.99 -7.96
N ALA A 57 9.87 -0.94 -8.22
CA ALA A 57 10.45 -1.29 -9.52
C ALA A 57 10.24 -2.76 -9.91
N MET A 58 10.06 -3.63 -8.91
CA MET A 58 9.82 -5.06 -9.09
C MET A 58 8.32 -5.40 -9.24
N VAL A 59 7.44 -4.43 -9.08
CA VAL A 59 5.98 -4.62 -9.16
C VAL A 59 5.51 -4.50 -10.61
N ASP A 60 4.78 -5.51 -11.10
CA ASP A 60 4.23 -5.47 -12.45
C ASP A 60 3.14 -4.40 -12.60
N SER A 61 2.97 -3.89 -13.83
CA SER A 61 2.05 -2.78 -14.10
C SER A 61 0.60 -3.08 -13.75
N ARG A 62 0.13 -4.33 -13.87
CA ARG A 62 -1.27 -4.68 -13.53
C ARG A 62 -1.49 -4.60 -12.02
N THR A 63 -0.55 -5.11 -11.24
CA THR A 63 -0.58 -4.99 -9.78
C THR A 63 -0.51 -3.54 -9.33
N MET A 64 0.37 -2.74 -9.95
CA MET A 64 0.50 -1.31 -9.63
C MET A 64 -0.79 -0.52 -9.95
N ILE A 65 -1.40 -0.76 -11.11
CA ILE A 65 -2.67 -0.10 -11.48
C ILE A 65 -3.76 -0.39 -10.44
N ARG A 66 -3.87 -1.62 -9.94
CA ARG A 66 -4.86 -1.96 -8.90
C ARG A 66 -4.66 -1.16 -7.62
N ILE A 67 -3.41 -0.97 -7.18
CA ILE A 67 -3.10 -0.13 -6.01
C ILE A 67 -3.50 1.32 -6.29
N LEU A 68 -3.14 1.85 -7.47
CA LEU A 68 -3.43 3.22 -7.86
C LEU A 68 -4.94 3.48 -7.97
N ASP A 69 -5.73 2.53 -8.47
CA ASP A 69 -7.19 2.64 -8.57
C ASP A 69 -7.84 2.77 -7.18
N HIS A 70 -7.41 1.93 -6.23
CA HIS A 70 -7.88 2.00 -4.84
C HIS A 70 -7.46 3.31 -4.17
N ALA A 71 -6.21 3.73 -4.36
CA ALA A 71 -5.72 4.99 -3.84
C ALA A 71 -6.47 6.19 -4.44
N HIS A 72 -6.74 6.16 -5.74
CA HIS A 72 -7.50 7.20 -6.44
C HIS A 72 -8.93 7.30 -5.91
N ALA A 73 -9.62 6.17 -5.77
CA ALA A 73 -10.97 6.10 -5.22
C ALA A 73 -11.05 6.69 -3.80
N ALA A 74 -10.04 6.43 -2.98
CA ALA A 74 -9.94 6.95 -1.61
C ALA A 74 -9.33 8.36 -1.50
N ARG A 75 -8.92 8.98 -2.62
CA ARG A 75 -8.13 10.23 -2.66
C ARG A 75 -6.87 10.15 -1.76
N ALA A 76 -6.25 8.99 -1.73
CA ALA A 76 -5.02 8.71 -1.00
C ALA A 76 -3.79 9.11 -1.83
N LYS A 77 -2.71 9.46 -1.14
CA LYS A 77 -1.41 9.65 -1.78
C LYS A 77 -0.71 8.30 -1.92
N VAL A 78 -0.02 8.07 -3.04
CA VAL A 78 0.88 6.93 -3.21
C VAL A 78 2.33 7.42 -3.24
N VAL A 79 3.21 6.73 -2.52
CA VAL A 79 4.66 6.95 -2.52
C VAL A 79 5.31 5.65 -2.95
N LEU A 80 6.07 5.70 -4.04
CA LEU A 80 6.82 4.57 -4.57
C LEU A 80 8.26 4.66 -4.08
N VAL A 81 8.77 3.56 -3.51
CA VAL A 81 10.11 3.43 -2.95
C VAL A 81 10.75 2.17 -3.54
N GLY A 82 12.07 2.22 -3.74
CA GLY A 82 12.83 1.16 -4.39
C GLY A 82 13.61 1.68 -5.60
N ASP A 83 14.65 0.95 -5.96
CA ASP A 83 15.56 1.24 -7.08
C ASP A 83 15.15 0.50 -8.35
#